data_AF-A0A447KW59-F1
#
_entry.id   AF-A0A447KW59-F1
#
_cell.length_a   1.000
_cell.length_b   1.000
_cell.length_c   1.000
_cell.angle_alpha   90.00
_cell.angle_beta   90.00
_cell.angle_gamma   90.00
#
_symmetry.space_group_name_H-M   'P 1'
#
loop_
_entity.id
_entity.type
_entity.pdbx_description
1 polymer ?
#
loop_
_entity_poly.entity_id
_entity_poly.type
_entity_poly.pdbx_seq_one_letter_code
_entity_poly.pdbx_strand_id
1 'polypeptide(L)'
;MSRGWGHGASLMTEVSRIIRSRLTVQTAKTAWQRWPLLLWPLALAFAAQAESPPAPESLVSSAPDGANALPDLGSSAVNDQQREKEWATMAKQLGERNLNEVSGQQVRTRAESYVIGQATHLLQQQAQDLLSPLGTATLSLTVSPEGDFSGSRGQLFSPLYDVDGLLTYSQVSVLQQTDSSLANLGLGQRWIAGDWLLGYNTVFDSDIGNQRNRGSIGAEAWGDYLRFSANYYHPLSAMSARQDGAVFRSRPARGYDISTQGYLPFYRQLGASLSFEQYRGNDVDLFGSGNKQDDPRAMQLGLSYTPVPLVTLKAQHKLGEGGETQDTVELGLSYRLGVPLVKQISPEYVAQAKSLRGSRYDNIERRNVPVLEFQQRKTLQVFLATPPWSLHAGETLPLVLEIKTGNKITRVSWQGDTQALSLTPPHNNNDPHGWSVIMPAWDSNPGAENRYRLSVTLEDDQQQRVTSNWITLQVTPPLSLSGGEQPSMPAAQTLQTPTVPAATGPFGG
;
A
#
# COMPACT_ATOMS: atom_id res chain seq x y z
N MET A 1 48.34 10.88 -47.38
CA MET A 1 48.36 10.33 -46.00
C MET A 1 46.97 10.48 -45.43
N SER A 2 46.21 9.39 -45.39
CA SER A 2 44.88 9.29 -44.79
C SER A 2 45.00 8.45 -43.51
N ARG A 3 44.21 8.79 -42.48
CA ARG A 3 43.55 7.89 -41.51
C ARG A 3 43.08 8.70 -40.29
N GLY A 4 41.90 8.36 -39.78
CA GLY A 4 41.62 8.56 -38.35
C GLY A 4 40.22 8.99 -37.91
N TRP A 5 39.14 8.69 -38.62
CA TRP A 5 37.78 8.73 -38.05
C TRP A 5 37.19 7.32 -38.11
N GLY A 6 36.83 6.75 -36.96
CA GLY A 6 36.15 5.46 -36.88
C GLY A 6 36.38 4.70 -35.59
N HIS A 7 35.87 5.20 -34.46
CA HIS A 7 35.73 4.46 -33.19
C HIS A 7 34.37 4.78 -32.54
N GLY A 8 33.28 4.52 -33.26
CA GLY A 8 31.91 4.71 -32.75
C GLY A 8 30.89 3.65 -33.19
N ALA A 9 31.25 2.75 -34.12
CA ALA A 9 30.33 1.76 -34.69
C ALA A 9 30.54 0.31 -34.18
N SER A 10 31.51 0.09 -33.28
CA SER A 10 31.89 -1.29 -32.88
C SER A 10 31.04 -1.88 -31.75
N LEU A 11 30.34 -1.08 -30.94
CA LEU A 11 29.59 -1.60 -29.77
C LEU A 11 28.15 -2.03 -30.10
N MET A 12 27.52 -1.53 -31.17
CA MET A 12 26.17 -1.94 -31.58
C MET A 12 26.14 -3.21 -32.45
N THR A 13 27.27 -3.64 -33.00
CA THR A 13 27.38 -4.86 -33.80
C THR A 13 27.64 -6.11 -32.93
N GLU A 14 28.19 -5.93 -31.73
CA GLU A 14 28.48 -7.01 -30.79
C GLU A 14 27.22 -7.53 -30.06
N VAL A 15 26.28 -6.63 -29.71
CA VAL A 15 25.03 -6.99 -28.99
C VAL A 15 24.03 -7.72 -29.89
N SER A 16 23.97 -7.37 -31.19
CA SER A 16 23.09 -8.04 -32.15
C SER A 16 23.57 -9.46 -32.53
N ARG A 17 24.86 -9.77 -32.34
CA ARG A 17 25.45 -11.09 -32.60
C ARG A 17 25.28 -12.07 -31.45
N ILE A 18 25.18 -11.59 -30.20
CA ILE A 18 24.96 -12.43 -29.01
C ILE A 18 23.50 -12.89 -28.89
N ILE A 19 22.54 -12.13 -29.45
CA ILE A 19 21.11 -12.49 -29.46
C ILE A 19 20.76 -13.60 -30.47
N ARG A 20 21.64 -13.93 -31.43
CA ARG A 20 21.36 -14.92 -32.50
C ARG A 20 21.88 -16.34 -32.26
N SER A 21 22.56 -16.66 -31.14
CA SER A 21 23.30 -17.93 -31.03
C SER A 21 22.90 -18.87 -29.89
N ARG A 22 21.77 -18.68 -29.18
CA ARG A 22 21.26 -19.68 -28.22
C ARG A 22 19.73 -19.76 -28.20
N LEU A 23 19.17 -20.39 -29.24
CA LEU A 23 17.83 -20.96 -29.23
C LEU A 23 17.99 -22.48 -29.38
N THR A 24 18.16 -23.16 -28.25
CA THR A 24 17.95 -24.61 -28.18
C THR A 24 16.75 -24.83 -27.28
N VAL A 25 15.64 -25.10 -27.96
CA VAL A 25 14.33 -25.39 -27.39
C VAL A 25 14.41 -26.68 -26.59
N GLN A 26 14.19 -26.61 -25.28
CA GLN A 26 13.67 -27.74 -24.51
C GLN A 26 12.27 -27.39 -24.01
N THR A 27 11.32 -28.14 -24.57
CA THR A 27 9.90 -28.23 -24.27
C THR A 27 9.61 -28.51 -22.80
N ALA A 28 8.71 -27.72 -22.21
CA ALA A 28 7.85 -28.15 -21.11
C ALA A 28 6.41 -27.71 -21.42
N LYS A 29 5.69 -28.60 -22.13
CA LYS A 29 4.23 -28.60 -22.22
C LYS A 29 3.68 -29.13 -20.89
N THR A 30 2.99 -28.30 -20.11
CA THR A 30 1.75 -28.62 -19.36
C THR A 30 1.37 -27.45 -18.45
N ALA A 31 0.08 -27.33 -18.14
CA ALA A 31 -0.56 -26.35 -17.23
C ALA A 31 -1.06 -25.03 -17.85
N TRP A 32 -1.59 -25.07 -19.07
CA TRP A 32 -2.62 -24.11 -19.53
C TRP A 32 -3.91 -24.87 -19.80
N GLN A 33 -4.66 -25.17 -18.74
CA GLN A 33 -6.08 -25.49 -18.85
C GLN A 33 -6.70 -25.47 -17.46
N ARG A 34 -7.75 -24.65 -17.32
CA ARG A 34 -8.66 -24.41 -16.18
C ARG A 34 -8.40 -23.10 -15.44
N TRP A 35 -9.12 -22.06 -15.86
CA TRP A 35 -9.94 -21.20 -14.97
C TRP A 35 -11.04 -20.53 -15.82
N PRO A 36 -12.31 -20.54 -15.38
CA PRO A 36 -13.40 -19.87 -16.08
C PRO A 36 -13.49 -18.39 -15.70
N LEU A 37 -14.03 -17.64 -16.65
CA LEU A 37 -14.57 -16.27 -16.61
C LEU A 37 -15.13 -15.85 -15.25
N LEU A 38 -14.54 -14.80 -14.66
CA LEU A 38 -15.18 -13.91 -13.70
C LEU A 38 -14.75 -12.46 -14.01
N LEU A 39 -15.47 -11.83 -14.94
CA LEU A 39 -15.52 -10.38 -15.10
C LEU A 39 -16.99 -9.98 -15.05
N TRP A 40 -17.44 -9.60 -13.86
CA TRP A 40 -18.67 -8.85 -13.64
C TRP A 40 -18.26 -7.50 -13.04
N PRO A 41 -18.89 -6.37 -13.40
CA PRO A 41 -18.49 -5.07 -12.90
C PRO A 41 -19.15 -4.80 -11.54
N LEU A 42 -18.35 -4.43 -10.53
CA LEU A 42 -18.85 -3.82 -9.31
C LEU A 42 -19.15 -2.34 -9.58
N ALA A 43 -20.43 -2.02 -9.74
CA ALA A 43 -20.95 -0.70 -9.45
C ALA A 43 -21.12 -0.58 -7.93
N LEU A 44 -20.39 0.33 -7.29
CA LEU A 44 -20.66 0.76 -5.92
C LEU A 44 -21.36 2.12 -5.97
N ALA A 45 -22.66 2.09 -5.71
CA ALA A 45 -23.48 3.25 -5.45
C ALA A 45 -23.13 3.82 -4.06
N PHE A 46 -22.72 5.07 -4.00
CA PHE A 46 -22.79 5.87 -2.78
C PHE A 46 -24.22 6.40 -2.65
N ALA A 47 -25.00 5.83 -1.73
CA ALA A 47 -26.25 6.44 -1.28
C ALA A 47 -25.91 7.46 -0.18
N ALA A 48 -25.88 8.73 -0.54
CA ALA A 48 -25.93 9.82 0.44
C ALA A 48 -27.39 10.27 0.57
N GLN A 49 -28.00 9.97 1.72
CA GLN A 49 -29.27 10.56 2.14
C GLN A 49 -29.03 12.04 2.44
N ALA A 50 -29.58 12.92 1.61
CA ALA A 50 -29.73 14.34 1.90
C ALA A 50 -31.23 14.64 1.99
N GLU A 51 -31.68 14.91 3.21
CA GLU A 51 -33.04 15.29 3.55
C GLU A 51 -33.23 16.77 3.20
N SER A 52 -34.25 17.08 2.38
CA SER A 52 -34.56 18.43 1.92
C SER A 52 -35.48 19.17 2.90
N PRO A 53 -35.23 20.46 3.22
CA PRO A 53 -36.15 21.26 4.00
C PRO A 53 -37.37 21.72 3.16
N PRO A 54 -38.54 21.97 3.78
CA PRO A 54 -39.78 22.25 3.06
C PRO A 54 -39.83 23.69 2.50
N ALA A 55 -40.41 23.84 1.32
CA ALA A 55 -40.68 25.12 0.67
C ALA A 55 -42.02 25.73 1.15
N PRO A 56 -42.14 27.07 1.26
CA PRO A 56 -43.44 27.71 1.43
C PRO A 56 -44.08 28.11 0.09
N GLU A 57 -45.38 28.39 0.19
CA GLU A 57 -46.43 28.37 -0.83
C GLU A 57 -46.35 29.40 -1.96
N SER A 58 -46.98 29.01 -3.07
CA SER A 58 -47.23 29.79 -4.29
C SER A 58 -48.18 30.98 -4.09
N LEU A 59 -47.88 32.10 -4.75
CA LEU A 59 -48.87 33.13 -5.08
C LEU A 59 -48.80 33.48 -6.56
N VAL A 60 -49.96 33.36 -7.21
CA VAL A 60 -50.26 33.73 -8.59
C VAL A 60 -50.72 35.19 -8.63
N SER A 61 -50.20 36.01 -9.55
CA SER A 61 -51.00 37.07 -10.20
C SER A 61 -50.32 37.72 -11.44
N SER A 62 -51.08 37.68 -12.54
CA SER A 62 -51.30 38.73 -13.57
C SER A 62 -50.14 39.28 -14.42
N ALA A 63 -50.24 39.03 -15.74
CA ALA A 63 -49.71 39.86 -16.83
C ALA A 63 -50.61 41.10 -17.08
N PRO A 64 -50.17 42.16 -17.80
CA PRO A 64 -50.08 42.09 -19.27
C PRO A 64 -48.95 42.90 -19.98
N ASP A 65 -48.71 42.46 -21.23
CA ASP A 65 -48.30 43.15 -22.47
C ASP A 65 -46.97 43.90 -22.64
N GLY A 66 -46.20 43.47 -23.67
CA GLY A 66 -45.21 44.31 -24.35
C GLY A 66 -44.00 43.59 -24.97
N ALA A 67 -44.22 42.94 -26.12
CA ALA A 67 -43.25 42.44 -27.13
C ALA A 67 -41.74 42.69 -26.95
N ASN A 68 -40.94 41.61 -26.88
CA ASN A 68 -39.99 41.23 -27.94
C ASN A 68 -39.22 39.93 -27.62
N ALA A 69 -39.29 39.00 -28.57
CA ALA A 69 -38.33 37.96 -28.95
C ALA A 69 -37.48 37.28 -27.86
N LEU A 70 -37.71 35.97 -27.66
CA LEU A 70 -36.70 34.89 -27.74
C LEU A 70 -37.42 33.52 -27.84
N PRO A 71 -36.95 32.55 -28.65
CA PRO A 71 -37.64 31.28 -28.90
C PRO A 71 -37.57 30.30 -27.72
N ASP A 72 -38.72 29.68 -27.48
CA ASP A 72 -39.01 28.58 -26.56
C ASP A 72 -38.13 27.35 -26.82
N LEU A 73 -37.26 27.02 -25.84
CA LEU A 73 -36.56 25.74 -25.79
C LEU A 73 -37.44 24.74 -25.04
N GLY A 74 -38.29 24.09 -25.81
CA GLY A 74 -39.20 23.05 -25.36
C GLY A 74 -38.49 21.97 -24.55
N SER A 75 -38.90 21.85 -23.29
CA SER A 75 -38.77 20.65 -22.49
C SER A 75 -39.50 19.49 -23.20
N SER A 76 -38.75 18.57 -23.79
CA SER A 76 -39.25 17.23 -24.10
C SER A 76 -38.52 16.25 -23.20
N ALA A 77 -39.28 15.68 -22.26
CA ALA A 77 -38.90 14.48 -21.55
C ALA A 77 -38.70 13.36 -22.59
N VAL A 78 -37.44 13.06 -22.91
CA VAL A 78 -37.08 11.98 -23.83
C VAL A 78 -37.10 10.65 -23.07
N ASN A 79 -38.28 10.05 -23.11
CA ASN A 79 -38.65 8.63 -22.99
C ASN A 79 -37.51 7.60 -22.72
N ASP A 80 -37.18 7.38 -21.44
CA ASP A 80 -36.25 6.34 -20.98
C ASP A 80 -36.66 4.91 -21.40
N GLN A 81 -37.96 4.68 -21.59
CA GLN A 81 -38.49 3.36 -21.96
C GLN A 81 -38.19 2.95 -23.41
N GLN A 82 -37.94 3.90 -24.31
CA GLN A 82 -37.55 3.59 -25.70
C GLN A 82 -36.09 3.16 -25.77
N ARG A 83 -35.20 3.79 -24.99
CA ARG A 83 -33.81 3.34 -24.84
C ARG A 83 -33.75 1.94 -24.20
N GLU A 84 -34.48 1.69 -23.11
CA GLU A 84 -34.46 0.36 -22.48
C GLU A 84 -34.95 -0.75 -23.43
N LYS A 85 -35.93 -0.47 -24.29
CA LYS A 85 -36.40 -1.42 -25.31
C LYS A 85 -35.37 -1.68 -26.40
N GLU A 86 -34.65 -0.66 -26.86
CA GLU A 86 -33.57 -0.82 -27.86
C GLU A 86 -32.41 -1.65 -27.29
N TRP A 87 -32.02 -1.38 -26.04
CA TRP A 87 -30.97 -2.13 -25.35
C TRP A 87 -31.37 -3.57 -25.04
N ALA A 88 -32.63 -3.80 -24.62
CA ALA A 88 -33.15 -5.15 -24.40
C ALA A 88 -33.24 -5.96 -25.71
N THR A 89 -33.58 -5.31 -26.81
CA THR A 89 -33.66 -5.95 -28.14
C THR A 89 -32.26 -6.30 -28.66
N MET A 90 -31.29 -5.41 -28.45
CA MET A 90 -29.88 -5.64 -28.78
C MET A 90 -29.27 -6.76 -27.92
N ALA A 91 -29.56 -6.78 -26.62
CA ALA A 91 -29.11 -7.83 -25.71
C ALA A 91 -29.72 -9.21 -26.06
N LYS A 92 -30.98 -9.24 -26.50
CA LYS A 92 -31.65 -10.47 -26.94
C LYS A 92 -31.07 -11.00 -28.26
N GLN A 93 -30.79 -10.12 -29.22
CA GLN A 93 -30.15 -10.50 -30.49
C GLN A 93 -28.70 -10.98 -30.32
N LEU A 94 -28.00 -10.49 -29.28
CA LEU A 94 -26.67 -10.97 -28.92
C LEU A 94 -26.71 -12.29 -28.13
N GLY A 95 -27.76 -12.53 -27.34
CA GLY A 95 -27.93 -13.76 -26.54
C GLY A 95 -28.36 -14.99 -27.33
N GLU A 96 -28.98 -14.82 -28.50
CA GLU A 96 -29.53 -15.94 -29.28
C GLU A 96 -28.60 -16.48 -30.38
N ARG A 97 -27.38 -15.94 -30.56
CA ARG A 97 -26.43 -16.45 -31.57
C ARG A 97 -25.43 -17.44 -30.97
N ASN A 98 -25.73 -18.71 -31.17
CA ASN A 98 -24.93 -19.88 -30.84
C ASN A 98 -23.59 -19.84 -31.62
N LEU A 99 -22.48 -19.52 -30.95
CA LEU A 99 -21.14 -19.28 -31.53
C LEU A 99 -20.28 -20.56 -31.65
N ASN A 100 -20.89 -21.73 -31.89
CA ASN A 100 -20.13 -22.98 -31.89
C ASN A 100 -19.61 -23.44 -33.27
N GLU A 101 -19.89 -22.75 -34.37
CA GLU A 101 -19.38 -23.17 -35.68
C GLU A 101 -19.07 -21.99 -36.62
N VAL A 102 -17.90 -21.35 -36.50
CA VAL A 102 -17.36 -20.53 -37.61
C VAL A 102 -15.84 -20.63 -37.64
N SER A 103 -15.28 -21.14 -38.75
CA SER A 103 -13.85 -21.31 -38.98
C SER A 103 -13.13 -19.98 -39.26
N GLY A 104 -11.93 -19.83 -38.70
CA GLY A 104 -11.20 -18.57 -38.52
C GLY A 104 -10.65 -17.85 -39.75
N GLN A 105 -11.03 -18.23 -40.97
CA GLN A 105 -10.54 -17.58 -42.20
C GLN A 105 -11.58 -16.69 -42.90
N GLN A 106 -12.88 -16.85 -42.64
CA GLN A 106 -13.91 -15.96 -43.20
C GLN A 106 -14.26 -14.76 -42.31
N VAL A 107 -13.81 -14.77 -41.05
CA VAL A 107 -14.02 -13.69 -40.08
C VAL A 107 -13.14 -12.47 -40.38
N ARG A 108 -11.91 -12.67 -40.89
CA ARG A 108 -10.98 -11.57 -41.19
C ARG A 108 -11.43 -10.70 -42.37
N THR A 109 -11.85 -11.32 -43.47
CA THR A 109 -12.21 -10.59 -44.71
C THR A 109 -13.58 -9.88 -44.63
N ARG A 110 -14.49 -10.34 -43.75
CA ARG A 110 -15.77 -9.67 -43.49
C ARG A 110 -15.67 -8.59 -42.40
N ALA A 111 -14.74 -8.70 -41.45
CA ALA A 111 -14.50 -7.66 -40.45
C ALA A 111 -13.87 -6.39 -41.07
N GLU A 112 -12.94 -6.55 -42.01
CA GLU A 112 -12.28 -5.41 -42.67
C GLU A 112 -13.24 -4.59 -43.53
N SER A 113 -14.19 -5.23 -44.23
CA SER A 113 -15.15 -4.53 -45.12
C SER A 113 -16.34 -3.91 -44.36
N TYR A 114 -16.77 -4.51 -43.24
CA TYR A 114 -17.87 -3.97 -42.45
C TYR A 114 -17.46 -2.78 -41.56
N VAL A 115 -16.23 -2.78 -41.04
CA VAL A 115 -15.68 -1.68 -40.23
C VAL A 115 -15.39 -0.44 -41.08
N ILE A 116 -14.91 -0.62 -42.31
CA ILE A 116 -14.62 0.51 -43.21
C ILE A 116 -15.91 1.04 -43.88
N GLY A 117 -16.88 0.18 -44.16
CA GLY A 117 -18.11 0.55 -44.88
C GLY A 117 -19.18 1.27 -44.04
N GLN A 118 -19.20 1.12 -42.71
CA GLN A 118 -20.15 1.81 -41.83
C GLN A 118 -19.57 3.07 -41.15
N ALA A 119 -18.25 3.23 -41.11
CA ALA A 119 -17.62 4.38 -40.47
C ALA A 119 -17.76 5.70 -41.26
N THR A 120 -18.13 5.63 -42.55
CA THR A 120 -18.14 6.80 -43.45
C THR A 120 -19.50 7.47 -43.64
N HIS A 121 -20.60 6.90 -43.12
CA HIS A 121 -21.94 7.49 -43.33
C HIS A 121 -22.63 8.06 -42.08
N LEU A 122 -21.98 8.00 -40.90
CA LEU A 122 -22.51 8.57 -39.64
C LEU A 122 -21.65 9.69 -39.03
N LEU A 123 -20.66 10.21 -39.76
CA LEU A 123 -19.71 11.20 -39.24
C LEU A 123 -19.59 12.43 -40.13
N GLN A 124 -20.71 13.05 -40.48
CA GLN A 124 -20.68 14.37 -41.10
C GLN A 124 -21.88 15.20 -40.69
N GLN A 125 -21.72 15.91 -39.56
CA GLN A 125 -21.88 17.37 -39.44
C GLN A 125 -22.16 17.88 -38.01
N GLN A 126 -22.22 17.03 -36.97
CA GLN A 126 -22.45 17.48 -35.58
C GLN A 126 -21.63 16.74 -34.51
N ALA A 127 -20.42 16.25 -34.84
CA ALA A 127 -19.55 15.54 -33.89
C ALA A 127 -18.32 16.35 -33.43
N GLN A 128 -18.19 17.62 -33.83
CA GLN A 128 -17.00 18.41 -33.51
C GLN A 128 -17.02 19.04 -32.09
N ASP A 129 -18.18 19.29 -31.49
CA ASP A 129 -18.28 19.95 -30.16
C ASP A 129 -18.49 18.98 -28.98
N LEU A 130 -18.85 17.72 -29.25
CA LEU A 130 -19.07 16.68 -28.23
C LEU A 130 -17.83 15.82 -27.94
N LEU A 131 -16.70 16.12 -28.59
CA LEU A 131 -15.43 15.38 -28.48
C LEU A 131 -14.33 16.22 -27.82
N SER A 132 -14.67 16.91 -26.73
CA SER A 132 -13.67 17.26 -25.71
C SER A 132 -12.98 15.97 -25.25
N PRO A 133 -11.66 15.98 -24.94
CA PRO A 133 -10.88 14.75 -24.87
C PRO A 133 -11.44 13.81 -23.80
N LEU A 134 -11.94 12.64 -24.20
CA LEU A 134 -12.58 11.64 -23.30
C LEU A 134 -11.62 11.05 -22.26
N GLY A 135 -10.36 11.51 -22.22
CA GLY A 135 -9.33 11.05 -21.30
C GLY A 135 -8.04 10.60 -21.97
N THR A 136 -7.12 10.12 -21.13
CA THR A 136 -5.85 9.52 -21.54
C THR A 136 -5.79 8.09 -21.04
N ALA A 137 -5.61 7.13 -21.95
CA ALA A 137 -5.35 5.74 -21.62
C ALA A 137 -3.84 5.47 -21.73
N THR A 138 -3.23 4.95 -20.68
CA THR A 138 -1.80 4.63 -20.65
C THR A 138 -1.58 3.15 -20.36
N LEU A 139 -0.76 2.50 -21.19
CA LEU A 139 -0.26 1.16 -20.95
C LEU A 139 1.26 1.23 -20.76
N SER A 140 1.78 0.72 -19.65
CA SER A 140 3.23 0.63 -19.41
C SER A 140 3.68 -0.80 -19.20
N LEU A 141 4.87 -1.09 -19.71
CA LEU A 141 5.59 -2.35 -19.54
C LEU A 141 6.94 -2.01 -18.89
N THR A 142 7.25 -2.67 -17.79
CA THR A 142 8.48 -2.45 -17.02
C THR A 142 9.38 -3.67 -17.14
N VAL A 143 10.66 -3.44 -17.40
CA VAL A 143 11.67 -4.48 -17.62
C VAL A 143 12.91 -4.15 -16.80
N SER A 144 13.45 -5.16 -16.13
CA SER A 144 14.72 -5.06 -15.43
C SER A 144 15.91 -5.13 -16.41
N PRO A 145 17.11 -4.62 -16.07
CA PRO A 145 18.28 -4.68 -16.94
C PRO A 145 18.65 -6.10 -17.42
N GLU A 146 18.33 -7.12 -16.61
CA GLU A 146 18.54 -8.53 -16.89
C GLU A 146 17.60 -9.07 -18.00
N GLY A 147 16.63 -8.27 -18.43
CA GLY A 147 15.62 -8.63 -19.43
C GLY A 147 14.37 -9.26 -18.83
N ASP A 148 14.31 -9.41 -17.50
CA ASP A 148 13.16 -9.97 -16.80
C ASP A 148 12.01 -8.96 -16.77
N PHE A 149 10.81 -9.46 -17.06
CA PHE A 149 9.59 -8.68 -17.04
C PHE A 149 9.16 -8.41 -15.61
N SER A 150 9.22 -7.16 -15.17
CA SER A 150 8.95 -6.79 -13.77
C SER A 150 7.49 -6.36 -13.52
N GLY A 151 6.74 -6.00 -14.56
CA GLY A 151 5.29 -5.77 -14.42
C GLY A 151 4.64 -4.98 -15.57
N SER A 152 3.31 -5.02 -15.61
CA SER A 152 2.47 -4.23 -16.53
C SER A 152 1.52 -3.32 -15.76
N ARG A 153 1.22 -2.15 -16.36
CA ARG A 153 0.29 -1.16 -15.81
C ARG A 153 -0.66 -0.67 -16.87
N GLY A 154 -1.96 -0.73 -16.59
CA GLY A 154 -3.00 -0.02 -17.34
C GLY A 154 -3.53 1.14 -16.50
N GLN A 155 -3.65 2.32 -17.09
CA GLN A 155 -4.22 3.50 -16.44
C GLN A 155 -5.20 4.21 -17.37
N LEU A 156 -6.25 4.78 -16.79
CA LEU A 156 -7.22 5.63 -17.46
C LEU A 156 -7.40 6.90 -16.65
N PHE A 157 -7.06 8.03 -17.26
CA PHE A 157 -7.37 9.37 -16.76
C PHE A 157 -8.61 9.88 -17.46
N SER A 158 -9.60 10.37 -16.73
CA SER A 158 -10.87 10.85 -17.27
C SER A 158 -11.17 12.26 -16.75
N PRO A 159 -11.30 13.28 -17.62
CA PRO A 159 -11.78 14.59 -17.21
C PRO A 159 -13.28 14.49 -16.90
N LEU A 160 -13.66 14.88 -15.69
CA LEU A 160 -15.05 14.87 -15.21
C LEU A 160 -15.70 16.24 -15.41
N TYR A 161 -14.93 17.30 -15.20
CA TYR A 161 -15.36 18.68 -15.37
C TYR A 161 -14.17 19.51 -15.85
N ASP A 162 -14.34 20.24 -16.94
CA ASP A 162 -13.27 21.06 -17.54
C ASP A 162 -13.86 22.37 -18.06
N VAL A 163 -13.81 23.42 -17.23
CA VAL A 163 -14.37 24.74 -17.54
C VAL A 163 -13.44 25.82 -16.97
N ASP A 164 -13.22 26.90 -17.74
CA ASP A 164 -12.47 28.10 -17.33
C ASP A 164 -11.09 27.82 -16.71
N GLY A 165 -10.39 26.81 -17.23
CA GLY A 165 -9.06 26.43 -16.76
C GLY A 165 -9.05 25.58 -15.49
N LEU A 166 -10.19 25.29 -14.88
CA LEU A 166 -10.37 24.29 -13.82
C LEU A 166 -10.68 22.93 -14.43
N LEU A 167 -9.89 21.92 -14.08
CA LEU A 167 -10.05 20.52 -14.48
C LEU A 167 -10.24 19.66 -13.24
N THR A 168 -11.41 19.07 -13.07
CA THR A 168 -11.65 17.96 -12.14
C THR A 168 -11.54 16.65 -12.90
N TYR A 169 -10.81 15.69 -12.36
CA TYR A 169 -10.54 14.42 -13.01
C TYR A 169 -10.64 13.24 -12.05
N SER A 170 -10.86 12.07 -12.64
CA SER A 170 -10.66 10.77 -11.99
C SER A 170 -9.55 10.00 -12.67
N GLN A 171 -8.83 9.19 -11.92
CA GLN A 171 -7.83 8.27 -12.44
C GLN A 171 -8.06 6.87 -11.91
N VAL A 172 -8.10 5.88 -12.79
CA VAL A 172 -8.17 4.47 -12.43
C VAL A 172 -6.96 3.76 -12.99
N SER A 173 -6.31 2.92 -12.19
CA SER A 173 -5.24 2.07 -12.70
C SER A 173 -5.26 0.67 -12.11
N VAL A 174 -4.81 -0.28 -12.93
CA VAL A 174 -4.56 -1.67 -12.55
C VAL A 174 -3.11 -1.98 -12.89
N LEU A 175 -2.39 -2.54 -11.93
CA LEU A 175 -1.02 -2.96 -12.05
C LEU A 175 -0.93 -4.45 -11.73
N GLN A 176 -0.26 -5.20 -12.61
CA GLN A 176 0.07 -6.59 -12.38
C GLN A 176 1.58 -6.73 -12.21
N GLN A 177 1.97 -7.28 -11.07
CA GLN A 177 3.33 -7.71 -10.77
C GLN A 177 3.34 -9.24 -10.60
N THR A 178 4.52 -9.85 -10.54
CA THR A 178 4.69 -11.31 -10.42
C THR A 178 3.87 -11.90 -9.26
N ASP A 179 3.83 -11.21 -8.11
CA ASP A 179 3.22 -11.72 -6.88
C ASP A 179 2.09 -10.82 -6.33
N SER A 180 1.67 -9.78 -7.06
CA SER A 180 0.59 -8.89 -6.60
C SER A 180 -0.20 -8.25 -7.73
N SER A 181 -1.49 -8.04 -7.47
CA SER A 181 -2.41 -7.29 -8.32
C SER A 181 -2.89 -6.07 -7.54
N LEU A 182 -2.57 -4.88 -8.06
CA LEU A 182 -2.83 -3.61 -7.41
C LEU A 182 -3.86 -2.82 -8.23
N ALA A 183 -4.82 -2.23 -7.55
CA ALA A 183 -5.75 -1.27 -8.13
C ALA A 183 -5.58 0.09 -7.45
N ASN A 184 -5.64 1.17 -8.23
CA ASN A 184 -5.60 2.53 -7.72
C ASN A 184 -6.81 3.32 -8.23
N LEU A 185 -7.45 4.08 -7.36
CA LEU A 185 -8.59 4.94 -7.64
C LEU A 185 -8.28 6.34 -7.12
N GLY A 186 -8.18 7.30 -8.03
CA GLY A 186 -7.80 8.67 -7.74
C GLY A 186 -8.84 9.68 -8.17
N LEU A 187 -8.92 10.78 -7.43
CA LEU A 187 -9.67 11.98 -7.76
C LEU A 187 -8.79 13.19 -7.54
N GLY A 188 -8.88 14.20 -8.41
CA GLY A 188 -8.08 15.40 -8.25
C GLY A 188 -8.64 16.59 -9.01
N GLN A 189 -8.05 17.75 -8.73
CA GLN A 189 -8.34 19.00 -9.39
C GLN A 189 -7.05 19.69 -9.81
N ARG A 190 -7.07 20.31 -10.98
CA ARG A 190 -6.01 21.14 -11.54
C ARG A 190 -6.59 22.47 -11.98
N TRP A 191 -5.92 23.58 -11.71
CA TRP A 191 -6.33 24.91 -12.16
C TRP A 191 -5.13 25.69 -12.68
N ILE A 192 -5.40 26.56 -13.65
CA ILE A 192 -4.39 27.43 -14.24
C ILE A 192 -4.26 28.69 -13.36
N ALA A 193 -3.03 28.98 -12.95
CA ALA A 193 -2.66 30.18 -12.19
C ALA A 193 -1.47 30.86 -12.88
N GLY A 194 -1.76 31.80 -13.77
CA GLY A 194 -0.74 32.42 -14.63
C GLY A 194 -0.10 31.40 -15.56
N ASP A 195 1.23 31.29 -15.51
CA ASP A 195 2.03 30.33 -16.29
C ASP A 195 2.18 28.95 -15.60
N TRP A 196 1.45 28.73 -14.52
CA TRP A 196 1.48 27.49 -13.74
C TRP A 196 0.14 26.76 -13.79
N LEU A 197 0.22 25.44 -13.78
CA LEU A 197 -0.90 24.55 -13.53
C LEU A 197 -0.68 23.97 -12.14
N LEU A 198 -1.53 24.37 -11.21
CA LEU A 198 -1.49 23.88 -9.84
C LEU A 198 -2.55 22.80 -9.68
N GLY A 199 -2.32 21.85 -8.79
CA GLY A 199 -3.29 20.80 -8.55
C GLY A 199 -3.11 20.11 -7.22
N TYR A 200 -4.15 19.40 -6.83
CA TYR A 200 -4.11 18.43 -5.76
C TYR A 200 -4.84 17.17 -6.17
N ASN A 201 -4.45 16.05 -5.56
CA ASN A 201 -5.07 14.76 -5.81
C ASN A 201 -5.17 13.94 -4.53
N THR A 202 -6.07 12.98 -4.54
CA THR A 202 -6.22 11.96 -3.49
C THR A 202 -6.41 10.62 -4.17
N VAL A 203 -5.69 9.60 -3.69
CA VAL A 203 -5.70 8.27 -4.30
C VAL A 203 -5.85 7.20 -3.24
N PHE A 204 -6.74 6.26 -3.50
CA PHE A 204 -6.88 5.01 -2.77
C PHE A 204 -6.22 3.89 -3.55
N ASP A 205 -5.27 3.20 -2.93
CA ASP A 205 -4.60 2.01 -3.48
C ASP A 205 -5.05 0.77 -2.72
N SER A 206 -5.33 -0.31 -3.45
CA SER A 206 -5.73 -1.61 -2.93
C SER A 206 -4.88 -2.71 -3.54
N ASP A 207 -4.17 -3.45 -2.71
CA ASP A 207 -3.63 -4.77 -3.04
C ASP A 207 -4.75 -5.79 -2.91
N ILE A 208 -5.25 -6.26 -4.05
CA ILE A 208 -6.43 -7.13 -4.14
C ILE A 208 -6.14 -8.49 -3.49
N GLY A 209 -4.93 -9.03 -3.71
CA GLY A 209 -4.56 -10.37 -3.24
C GLY A 209 -4.35 -10.42 -1.72
N ASN A 210 -3.72 -9.38 -1.15
CA ASN A 210 -3.37 -9.36 0.28
C ASN A 210 -4.30 -8.48 1.14
N GLN A 211 -5.33 -7.86 0.55
CA GLN A 211 -6.26 -6.95 1.22
C GLN A 211 -5.55 -5.80 1.98
N ARG A 212 -4.51 -5.23 1.36
CA ARG A 212 -3.75 -4.11 1.94
C ARG A 212 -4.15 -2.81 1.25
N ASN A 213 -4.52 -1.82 2.04
CA ASN A 213 -5.08 -0.56 1.55
C ASN A 213 -4.18 0.60 1.98
N ARG A 214 -3.93 1.52 1.05
CA ARG A 214 -3.14 2.73 1.27
C ARG A 214 -3.91 3.94 0.72
N GLY A 215 -3.91 5.02 1.47
CA GLY A 215 -4.40 6.32 1.03
C GLY A 215 -3.22 7.23 0.71
N SER A 216 -3.40 8.15 -0.22
CA SER A 216 -2.42 9.20 -0.47
C SER A 216 -3.08 10.51 -0.83
N ILE A 217 -2.39 11.59 -0.49
CA ILE A 217 -2.70 12.95 -0.90
C ILE A 217 -1.49 13.50 -1.65
N GLY A 218 -1.75 14.23 -2.73
CA GLY A 218 -0.71 14.77 -3.60
C GLY A 218 -0.96 16.23 -3.93
N ALA A 219 0.13 16.96 -4.16
CA ALA A 219 0.13 18.32 -4.66
C ALA A 219 1.00 18.40 -5.93
N GLU A 220 0.56 19.20 -6.89
CA GLU A 220 1.19 19.36 -8.21
C GLU A 220 1.41 20.85 -8.49
N ALA A 221 2.58 21.20 -9.00
CA ALA A 221 2.90 22.53 -9.52
C ALA A 221 3.69 22.38 -10.81
N TRP A 222 3.01 22.56 -11.94
CA TRP A 222 3.58 22.32 -13.26
C TRP A 222 3.72 23.64 -14.00
N GLY A 223 4.89 23.90 -14.54
CA GLY A 223 5.15 24.93 -15.53
C GLY A 223 5.35 24.31 -16.91
N ASP A 224 5.77 25.13 -17.87
CA ASP A 224 5.93 24.71 -19.26
C ASP A 224 7.08 23.70 -19.48
N TYR A 225 8.11 23.75 -18.64
CA TYR A 225 9.32 22.91 -18.75
C TYR A 225 9.66 22.17 -17.48
N LEU A 226 9.15 22.61 -16.33
CA LEU A 226 9.43 22.04 -15.01
C LEU A 226 8.13 21.60 -14.37
N ARG A 227 8.11 20.40 -13.79
CA ARG A 227 6.96 19.85 -13.07
C ARG A 227 7.40 19.40 -11.70
N PHE A 228 6.69 19.86 -10.69
CA PHE A 228 6.89 19.44 -9.31
C PHE A 228 5.66 18.66 -8.85
N SER A 229 5.92 17.57 -8.15
CA SER A 229 4.89 16.75 -7.51
C SER A 229 5.37 16.34 -6.13
N ALA A 230 4.49 16.40 -5.14
CA ALA A 230 4.78 15.92 -3.80
C ALA A 230 3.60 15.06 -3.33
N ASN A 231 3.89 13.88 -2.82
CA ASN A 231 2.86 12.92 -2.40
C ASN A 231 3.14 12.43 -0.99
N TYR A 232 2.09 12.31 -0.17
CA TYR A 232 2.14 11.69 1.15
C TYR A 232 1.32 10.41 1.17
N TYR A 233 1.87 9.37 1.78
CA TYR A 233 1.33 8.02 1.82
C TYR A 233 0.99 7.60 3.24
N HIS A 234 -0.24 7.12 3.43
CA HIS A 234 -0.73 6.66 4.73
C HIS A 234 -1.37 5.27 4.62
N PRO A 235 -1.02 4.31 5.48
CA PRO A 235 -1.70 3.01 5.52
C PRO A 235 -3.14 3.15 5.99
N LEU A 236 -4.09 2.55 5.27
CA LEU A 236 -5.48 2.45 5.69
C LEU A 236 -5.81 1.06 6.25
N SER A 237 -5.01 0.05 5.90
CA SER A 237 -5.10 -1.30 6.48
C SER A 237 -4.15 -1.49 7.66
N ALA A 238 -4.59 -2.25 8.65
CA ALA A 238 -3.74 -2.73 9.74
C ALA A 238 -2.70 -3.75 9.26
N MET A 239 -1.71 -4.04 10.11
CA MET A 239 -0.76 -5.15 9.92
C MET A 239 -1.49 -6.47 9.77
N SER A 240 -1.36 -7.11 8.60
CA SER A 240 -1.95 -8.43 8.34
C SER A 240 -0.86 -9.46 8.05
N ALA A 241 -1.09 -10.70 8.49
CA ALA A 241 -0.25 -11.82 8.08
C ALA A 241 -0.65 -12.27 6.67
N ARG A 242 0.30 -12.78 5.88
CA ARG A 242 -0.04 -13.51 4.65
C ARG A 242 -0.89 -14.74 5.01
N GLN A 243 -1.80 -15.16 4.14
CA GLN A 243 -2.69 -16.30 4.37
C GLN A 243 -1.94 -17.63 4.64
N ASP A 244 -0.65 -17.72 4.31
CA ASP A 244 0.20 -18.91 4.43
C ASP A 244 1.12 -18.91 5.67
N GLY A 245 0.56 -18.73 6.87
CA GLY A 245 1.31 -18.94 8.12
C GLY A 245 2.55 -18.07 8.32
N ALA A 246 2.67 -16.95 7.60
CA ALA A 246 3.90 -16.17 7.55
C ALA A 246 4.33 -15.64 8.93
N VAL A 247 5.61 -15.85 9.25
CA VAL A 247 6.29 -15.32 10.46
C VAL A 247 6.21 -13.79 10.54
N PHE A 248 6.04 -13.13 9.38
CA PHE A 248 5.94 -11.68 9.27
C PHE A 248 4.51 -11.23 8.98
N ARG A 249 4.09 -10.17 9.67
CA ARG A 249 2.98 -9.32 9.27
C ARG A 249 3.51 -8.21 8.38
N SER A 250 2.67 -7.69 7.49
CA SER A 250 3.01 -6.49 6.74
C SER A 250 1.81 -5.59 6.51
N ARG A 251 2.11 -4.31 6.32
CA ARG A 251 1.17 -3.28 5.89
C ARG A 251 1.89 -2.30 4.97
N PRO A 252 1.17 -1.42 4.25
CA PRO A 252 1.80 -0.31 3.55
C PRO A 252 2.58 0.58 4.52
N ALA A 253 3.81 0.91 4.17
CA ALA A 253 4.63 1.84 4.94
C ALA A 253 4.11 3.27 4.76
N ARG A 254 4.15 4.04 5.84
CA ARG A 254 3.90 5.49 5.78
C ARG A 254 5.14 6.17 5.19
N GLY A 255 4.95 7.18 4.35
CA GLY A 255 6.07 7.84 3.70
C GLY A 255 5.64 9.01 2.83
N TYR A 256 6.61 9.60 2.14
CA TYR A 256 6.36 10.66 1.18
C TYR A 256 7.36 10.58 0.03
N ASP A 257 6.96 11.13 -1.11
CA ASP A 257 7.86 11.38 -2.22
C ASP A 257 7.76 12.84 -2.70
N ILE A 258 8.86 13.30 -3.29
CA ILE A 258 8.96 14.59 -3.97
C ILE A 258 9.63 14.32 -5.30
N SER A 259 8.97 14.68 -6.39
CA SER A 259 9.47 14.49 -7.75
C SER A 259 9.57 15.83 -8.47
N THR A 260 10.68 16.02 -9.18
CA THR A 260 10.93 17.12 -10.10
C THR A 260 11.21 16.54 -11.48
N GLN A 261 10.47 16.99 -12.49
CA GLN A 261 10.67 16.60 -13.89
C GLN A 261 10.93 17.83 -14.75
N GLY A 262 11.92 17.74 -15.63
CA GLY A 262 12.33 18.81 -16.53
C GLY A 262 12.37 18.34 -17.98
N TYR A 263 11.95 19.19 -18.91
CA TYR A 263 12.09 18.97 -20.36
C TYR A 263 12.99 20.03 -20.99
N LEU A 264 13.79 19.64 -22.00
CA LEU A 264 14.62 20.60 -22.70
C LEU A 264 13.76 21.60 -23.49
N PRO A 265 13.98 22.92 -23.38
CA PRO A 265 13.13 23.91 -24.05
C PRO A 265 13.11 23.80 -25.57
N PHE A 266 14.26 23.45 -26.16
CA PHE A 266 14.46 23.30 -27.60
C PHE A 266 14.22 21.86 -28.11
N TYR A 267 14.05 20.87 -27.22
CA TYR A 267 13.86 19.47 -27.59
C TYR A 267 13.03 18.71 -26.54
N ARG A 268 11.72 18.98 -26.52
CA ARG A 268 10.77 18.45 -25.51
C ARG A 268 10.57 16.93 -25.55
N GLN A 269 11.15 16.24 -26.54
CA GLN A 269 11.21 14.78 -26.61
C GLN A 269 12.10 14.21 -25.52
N LEU A 270 13.09 14.96 -25.02
CA LEU A 270 13.96 14.54 -23.92
C LEU A 270 13.55 15.21 -22.62
N GLY A 271 13.41 14.39 -21.58
CA GLY A 271 13.15 14.82 -20.22
C GLY A 271 14.07 14.15 -19.22
N ALA A 272 14.33 14.83 -18.12
CA ALA A 272 15.04 14.32 -16.95
C ALA A 272 14.13 14.39 -15.73
N SER A 273 14.26 13.46 -14.80
CA SER A 273 13.51 13.44 -13.56
C SER A 273 14.42 13.14 -12.37
N LEU A 274 14.15 13.81 -11.25
CA LEU A 274 14.76 13.56 -9.96
C LEU A 274 13.63 13.34 -8.95
N SER A 275 13.64 12.21 -8.27
CA SER A 275 12.69 11.91 -7.20
C SER A 275 13.43 11.56 -5.92
N PHE A 276 12.92 12.06 -4.79
CA PHE A 276 13.36 11.71 -3.45
C PHE A 276 12.19 11.07 -2.72
N GLU A 277 12.42 9.97 -2.03
CA GLU A 277 11.41 9.29 -1.23
C GLU A 277 11.97 8.86 0.13
N GLN A 278 11.11 8.97 1.15
CA GLN A 278 11.43 8.51 2.50
C GLN A 278 10.21 7.83 3.11
N TYR A 279 10.44 6.68 3.72
CA TYR A 279 9.42 5.91 4.42
C TYR A 279 9.81 5.76 5.89
N ARG A 280 8.82 5.55 6.75
CA ARG A 280 9.04 5.37 8.19
C ARG A 280 8.54 4.02 8.67
N GLY A 281 9.37 3.31 9.42
CA GLY A 281 9.11 1.98 9.98
C GLY A 281 10.42 1.24 10.21
N ASN A 282 10.41 0.22 11.07
CA ASN A 282 11.64 -0.49 11.45
C ASN A 282 12.09 -1.48 10.36
N ASP A 283 11.14 -2.22 9.78
CA ASP A 283 11.44 -3.23 8.77
C ASP A 283 10.77 -2.86 7.43
N VAL A 284 11.26 -1.82 6.75
CA VAL A 284 10.68 -1.34 5.50
C VAL A 284 11.46 -1.88 4.30
N ASP A 285 10.77 -2.48 3.33
CA ASP A 285 11.37 -2.93 2.07
C ASP A 285 11.11 -1.88 0.98
N LEU A 286 12.04 -0.94 0.84
CA LEU A 286 11.89 0.20 -0.08
C LEU A 286 12.06 -0.20 -1.56
N PHE A 287 12.83 -1.25 -1.82
CA PHE A 287 13.21 -1.71 -3.16
C PHE A 287 12.37 -2.89 -3.66
N GLY A 288 11.62 -3.55 -2.77
CA GLY A 288 10.88 -4.77 -3.09
C GLY A 288 11.81 -5.97 -3.29
N SER A 289 13.03 -5.91 -2.77
CA SER A 289 14.08 -6.94 -2.90
C SER A 289 14.06 -7.95 -1.75
N GLY A 290 13.28 -7.68 -0.70
CA GLY A 290 13.30 -8.41 0.57
C GLY A 290 14.27 -7.84 1.59
N ASN A 291 15.14 -6.90 1.22
CA ASN A 291 16.05 -6.21 2.15
C ASN A 291 15.28 -5.16 2.96
N LYS A 292 15.14 -5.41 4.26
CA LYS A 292 14.42 -4.53 5.18
C LYS A 292 15.38 -3.55 5.84
N GLN A 293 14.97 -2.29 5.93
CA GLN A 293 15.77 -1.20 6.50
C GLN A 293 14.89 -0.35 7.44
N ASP A 294 15.53 0.21 8.47
CA ASP A 294 14.91 1.18 9.38
C ASP A 294 14.83 2.56 8.70
N ASP A 295 13.62 3.15 8.67
CA ASP A 295 13.33 4.49 8.12
C ASP A 295 14.05 4.82 6.79
N PRO A 296 13.94 3.97 5.74
CA PRO A 296 14.79 4.07 4.57
C PRO A 296 14.45 5.26 3.70
N ARG A 297 15.48 5.77 3.03
CA ARG A 297 15.40 6.83 2.02
C ARG A 297 16.06 6.41 0.73
N ALA A 298 15.52 6.90 -0.39
CA ALA A 298 16.11 6.70 -1.70
C ALA A 298 15.99 7.94 -2.57
N MET A 299 16.95 8.06 -3.49
CA MET A 299 16.94 9.03 -4.57
C MET A 299 16.88 8.30 -5.90
N GLN A 300 16.08 8.80 -6.83
CA GLN A 300 15.90 8.23 -8.16
C GLN A 300 16.18 9.28 -9.22
N LEU A 301 17.08 8.93 -10.14
CA LEU A 301 17.37 9.69 -11.35
C LEU A 301 16.71 9.00 -12.52
N GLY A 302 16.08 9.76 -13.41
CA GLY A 302 15.42 9.23 -14.59
C GLY A 302 15.66 10.06 -15.83
N LEU A 303 15.72 9.37 -16.96
CA LEU A 303 15.77 9.94 -18.29
C LEU A 303 14.57 9.41 -19.08
N SER A 304 13.88 10.30 -19.79
CA SER A 304 12.73 9.95 -20.62
C SER A 304 12.93 10.44 -22.05
N TYR A 305 12.57 9.59 -23.01
CA TYR A 305 12.56 9.91 -24.43
C TYR A 305 11.18 9.61 -25.03
N THR A 306 10.52 10.64 -25.54
CA THR A 306 9.20 10.59 -26.17
C THR A 306 9.35 10.96 -27.66
N PRO A 307 9.62 10.00 -28.56
CA PRO A 307 9.77 10.29 -29.99
C PRO A 307 8.48 10.82 -30.62
N VAL A 308 7.34 10.33 -30.15
CA VAL A 308 5.98 10.71 -30.57
C VAL A 308 5.08 10.75 -29.33
N PRO A 309 4.00 11.56 -29.28
CA PRO A 309 3.16 11.64 -28.09
C PRO A 309 2.64 10.29 -27.56
N LEU A 310 2.42 9.32 -28.46
CA LEU A 310 1.95 7.99 -28.13
C LEU A 310 2.97 7.14 -27.38
N VAL A 311 4.29 7.35 -27.55
CA VAL A 311 5.32 6.42 -27.06
C VAL A 311 6.31 7.16 -26.18
N THR A 312 6.58 6.64 -24.98
CA THR A 312 7.62 7.14 -24.09
C THR A 312 8.48 5.99 -23.59
N LEU A 313 9.78 6.13 -23.74
CA LEU A 313 10.77 5.25 -23.11
C LEU A 313 11.34 5.97 -21.89
N LYS A 314 11.39 5.31 -20.73
CA LYS A 314 12.04 5.83 -19.52
C LYS A 314 13.13 4.86 -19.07
N ALA A 315 14.27 5.40 -18.66
CA ALA A 315 15.31 4.68 -17.97
C ALA A 315 15.52 5.36 -16.61
N GLN A 316 15.57 4.57 -15.54
CA GLN A 316 15.63 5.07 -14.18
C GLN A 316 16.71 4.32 -13.39
N HIS A 317 17.44 5.05 -12.57
CA HIS A 317 18.43 4.56 -11.63
C HIS A 317 18.06 5.05 -10.23
N LYS A 318 17.84 4.13 -9.30
CA LYS A 318 17.45 4.40 -7.92
C LYS A 318 18.57 3.97 -6.97
N LEU A 319 18.90 4.82 -6.01
CA LEU A 319 19.96 4.64 -5.02
C LEU A 319 19.39 4.83 -3.60
N GLY A 320 19.66 3.87 -2.72
CA GLY A 320 19.24 3.89 -1.30
C GLY A 320 20.40 4.13 -0.34
N GLU A 321 20.08 4.51 0.90
CA GLU A 321 21.08 4.77 1.96
C GLU A 321 21.94 3.54 2.30
N GLY A 322 21.37 2.32 2.23
CA GLY A 322 22.10 1.07 2.46
C GLY A 322 23.01 0.60 1.30
N GLY A 323 23.26 1.45 0.29
CA GLY A 323 24.02 1.09 -0.91
C GLY A 323 23.24 0.23 -1.91
N GLU A 324 21.95 0.00 -1.64
CA GLU A 324 21.06 -0.73 -2.53
C GLU A 324 20.71 0.11 -3.76
N THR A 325 20.79 -0.50 -4.93
CA THR A 325 20.53 0.14 -6.22
C THR A 325 19.51 -0.63 -7.04
N GLN A 326 18.71 0.08 -7.81
CA GLN A 326 17.75 -0.53 -8.72
C GLN A 326 17.68 0.26 -10.03
N ASP A 327 17.91 -0.45 -11.12
CA ASP A 327 17.76 0.08 -12.47
C ASP A 327 16.46 -0.42 -13.09
N THR A 328 15.79 0.42 -13.86
CA THR A 328 14.49 0.10 -14.45
C THR A 328 14.31 0.75 -15.80
N VAL A 329 13.81 -0.01 -16.77
CA VAL A 329 13.41 0.51 -18.08
C VAL A 329 11.90 0.35 -18.24
N GLU A 330 11.22 1.43 -18.56
CA GLU A 330 9.77 1.47 -18.77
C GLU A 330 9.45 1.89 -20.21
N LEU A 331 8.64 1.10 -20.91
CA LEU A 331 8.01 1.46 -22.16
C LEU A 331 6.54 1.80 -21.91
N GLY A 332 6.17 3.06 -22.15
CA GLY A 332 4.81 3.57 -22.00
C GLY A 332 4.17 3.91 -23.34
N LEU A 333 2.92 3.48 -23.52
CA LEU A 333 2.02 3.82 -24.62
C LEU A 333 0.88 4.68 -24.09
N SER A 334 0.77 5.94 -24.51
CA SER A 334 -0.22 6.91 -24.01
C SER A 334 -1.15 7.38 -25.12
N TYR A 335 -2.38 6.87 -25.14
CA TYR A 335 -3.39 7.19 -26.13
C TYR A 335 -4.37 8.23 -25.60
N ARG A 336 -4.46 9.38 -26.28
CA ARG A 336 -5.36 10.48 -25.94
C ARG A 336 -6.66 10.34 -26.75
N LEU A 337 -7.77 10.15 -26.05
CA LEU A 337 -9.07 9.99 -26.68
C LEU A 337 -9.54 11.33 -27.27
N GLY A 338 -10.15 11.29 -28.46
CA GLY A 338 -10.59 12.49 -29.18
C GLY A 338 -9.49 13.22 -29.98
N VAL A 339 -8.22 12.85 -29.81
CA VAL A 339 -7.12 13.39 -30.63
C VAL A 339 -6.87 12.49 -31.84
N PRO A 340 -6.80 13.03 -33.08
CA PRO A 340 -6.50 12.22 -34.27
C PRO A 340 -5.21 11.42 -34.11
N LEU A 341 -5.24 10.13 -34.47
CA LEU A 341 -4.09 9.21 -34.31
C LEU A 341 -2.82 9.76 -34.98
N VAL A 342 -2.97 10.40 -36.15
CA VAL A 342 -1.85 11.03 -36.87
C VAL A 342 -1.08 12.01 -35.99
N LYS A 343 -1.76 12.83 -35.18
CA LYS A 343 -1.11 13.77 -34.25
C LYS A 343 -0.38 13.05 -33.12
N GLN A 344 -0.81 11.85 -32.76
CA GLN A 344 -0.24 11.09 -31.65
C GLN A 344 0.99 10.25 -32.06
N ILE A 345 1.11 9.92 -33.35
CA ILE A 345 2.26 9.22 -33.92
C ILE A 345 3.25 10.16 -34.64
N SER A 346 2.99 11.46 -34.59
CA SER A 346 3.77 12.49 -35.25
C SER A 346 4.74 13.17 -34.27
N PRO A 347 6.06 13.22 -34.56
CA PRO A 347 7.06 13.86 -33.69
C PRO A 347 6.85 15.35 -33.45
N GLU A 348 6.27 16.07 -34.41
CA GLU A 348 6.03 17.51 -34.35
C GLU A 348 5.02 17.92 -33.27
N TYR A 349 4.16 17.00 -32.83
CA TYR A 349 3.16 17.24 -31.79
C TYR A 349 3.67 16.96 -30.37
N VAL A 350 4.89 16.43 -30.20
CA VAL A 350 5.46 16.17 -28.86
C VAL A 350 5.56 17.47 -28.07
N ALA A 351 6.02 18.55 -28.72
CA ALA A 351 6.19 19.83 -28.04
C ALA A 351 4.85 20.40 -27.52
N GLN A 352 3.78 20.25 -28.30
CA GLN A 352 2.43 20.64 -27.89
C GLN A 352 1.89 19.72 -26.79
N ALA A 353 2.08 18.40 -26.91
CA ALA A 353 1.63 17.43 -25.91
C ALA A 353 2.28 17.65 -24.54
N LYS A 354 3.56 18.07 -24.51
CA LYS A 354 4.32 18.33 -23.28
C LYS A 354 4.17 19.75 -22.73
N SER A 355 3.56 20.68 -23.47
CA SER A 355 3.25 22.04 -23.01
C SER A 355 2.30 22.04 -21.81
N LEU A 356 2.21 23.14 -21.06
CA LEU A 356 1.27 23.29 -19.94
C LEU A 356 -0.17 22.92 -20.30
N ARG A 357 -0.66 23.43 -21.44
CA ARG A 357 -2.02 23.14 -21.94
C ARG A 357 -2.18 21.68 -22.37
N GLY A 358 -1.15 21.13 -23.01
CA GLY A 358 -1.18 19.75 -23.50
C GLY A 358 -1.06 18.73 -22.38
N SER A 359 -0.35 19.06 -21.30
CA SER A 359 -0.04 18.14 -20.21
C SER A 359 -1.12 18.07 -19.15
N ARG A 360 -2.11 18.98 -19.14
CA ARG A 360 -3.17 19.00 -18.13
C ARG A 360 -3.95 17.68 -17.98
N TYR A 361 -3.95 16.83 -19.01
CA TYR A 361 -4.57 15.49 -19.03
C TYR A 361 -3.56 14.34 -18.87
N ASP A 362 -2.32 14.63 -18.50
CA ASP A 362 -1.32 13.63 -18.15
C ASP A 362 -1.66 13.02 -16.77
N ASN A 363 -1.31 11.76 -16.55
CA ASN A 363 -1.53 11.09 -15.27
C ASN A 363 -0.80 11.79 -14.13
N ILE A 364 -1.27 11.57 -12.90
CA ILE A 364 -0.60 12.06 -11.70
C ILE A 364 0.77 11.39 -11.52
N GLU A 365 1.78 12.16 -11.11
CA GLU A 365 3.13 11.66 -10.83
C GLU A 365 3.26 11.27 -9.36
N ARG A 366 3.37 9.97 -9.10
CA ARG A 366 3.41 9.37 -7.76
C ARG A 366 3.96 7.95 -7.80
N ARG A 367 4.36 7.40 -6.66
CA ARG A 367 4.61 5.96 -6.51
C ARG A 367 3.31 5.14 -6.41
N ASN A 368 2.98 4.41 -7.47
CA ASN A 368 1.74 3.60 -7.56
C ASN A 368 1.79 2.26 -6.82
N VAL A 369 2.99 1.69 -6.63
CA VAL A 369 3.20 0.45 -5.86
C VAL A 369 3.39 0.81 -4.38
N PRO A 370 2.57 0.30 -3.47
CA PRO A 370 2.78 0.48 -2.03
C PRO A 370 4.11 -0.14 -1.58
N VAL A 371 4.95 0.69 -0.95
CA VAL A 371 6.08 0.18 -0.15
C VAL A 371 5.52 -0.51 1.07
N LEU A 372 6.10 -1.66 1.45
CA LEU A 372 5.64 -2.45 2.58
C LEU A 372 6.58 -2.30 3.76
N GLU A 373 5.99 -2.16 4.94
CA GLU A 373 6.68 -2.38 6.20
C GLU A 373 6.26 -3.73 6.78
N PHE A 374 7.21 -4.37 7.43
CA PHE A 374 7.06 -5.69 8.03
C PHE A 374 7.14 -5.58 9.55
N GLN A 375 6.58 -6.59 10.21
CA GLN A 375 6.78 -6.79 11.63
C GLN A 375 6.83 -8.28 11.90
N GLN A 376 7.91 -8.74 12.51
CA GLN A 376 8.02 -10.12 12.96
C GLN A 376 6.96 -10.39 14.04
N ARG A 377 6.19 -11.47 13.89
CA ARG A 377 5.30 -11.92 14.97
C ARG A 377 6.17 -12.38 16.13
N LYS A 378 5.86 -11.93 17.34
CA LYS A 378 6.43 -12.51 18.57
C LYS A 378 5.89 -13.94 18.71
N THR A 379 6.61 -14.90 18.16
CA THR A 379 6.26 -16.34 18.18
C THR A 379 6.62 -17.03 19.47
N LEU A 380 7.42 -16.39 20.34
CA LEU A 380 7.82 -16.89 21.65
C LEU A 380 7.71 -15.78 22.71
N GLN A 381 7.03 -16.07 23.82
CA GLN A 381 6.98 -15.26 25.03
C GLN A 381 7.03 -16.20 26.24
N VAL A 382 7.74 -15.80 27.29
CA VAL A 382 7.85 -16.55 28.54
C VAL A 382 7.72 -15.61 29.73
N PHE A 383 6.94 -16.02 30.71
CA PHE A 383 6.80 -15.36 32.00
C PHE A 383 7.02 -16.38 33.10
N LEU A 384 7.85 -16.03 34.08
CA LEU A 384 8.12 -16.85 35.26
C LEU A 384 7.22 -16.39 36.39
N ALA A 385 6.32 -17.27 36.82
CA ALA A 385 5.36 -16.98 37.88
C ALA A 385 6.11 -16.60 39.17
N THR A 386 5.62 -15.56 39.85
CA THR A 386 6.21 -15.12 41.12
C THR A 386 5.68 -16.01 42.25
N PRO A 387 6.55 -16.65 43.04
CA PRO A 387 6.14 -17.50 44.16
C PRO A 387 5.66 -16.68 45.37
N PRO A 388 5.07 -17.33 46.39
CA PRO A 388 4.71 -16.67 47.65
C PRO A 388 5.94 -16.01 48.32
N TRP A 389 5.73 -14.86 48.95
CA TRP A 389 6.80 -14.01 49.49
C TRP A 389 7.48 -14.53 50.77
N SER A 390 6.97 -15.59 51.38
CA SER A 390 7.53 -16.21 52.58
C SER A 390 7.98 -17.64 52.28
N LEU A 391 9.26 -17.79 51.93
CA LEU A 391 9.86 -19.10 51.67
C LEU A 391 10.67 -19.55 52.87
N HIS A 392 10.60 -20.82 53.24
CA HIS A 392 11.39 -21.38 54.33
C HIS A 392 12.66 -22.03 53.79
N ALA A 393 13.71 -22.10 54.63
CA ALA A 393 14.91 -22.84 54.31
C ALA A 393 14.60 -24.32 54.03
N GLY A 394 15.15 -24.88 52.94
CA GLY A 394 14.92 -26.26 52.53
C GLY A 394 13.56 -26.53 51.86
N GLU A 395 12.71 -25.52 51.70
CA GLU A 395 11.44 -25.64 50.98
C GLU A 395 11.68 -25.88 49.47
N THR A 396 10.97 -26.84 48.89
CA THR A 396 10.99 -27.12 47.45
C THR A 396 9.84 -26.38 46.78
N LEU A 397 10.17 -25.47 45.87
CA LEU A 397 9.22 -24.65 45.14
C LEU A 397 9.18 -25.05 43.67
N PRO A 398 8.00 -25.36 43.09
CA PRO A 398 7.87 -25.56 41.66
C PRO A 398 8.01 -24.22 40.90
N LEU A 399 8.82 -24.23 39.84
CA LEU A 399 9.00 -23.09 38.95
C LEU A 399 8.01 -23.19 37.78
N VAL A 400 6.95 -22.40 37.84
CA VAL A 400 5.89 -22.41 36.83
C VAL A 400 6.16 -21.35 35.77
N LEU A 401 6.26 -21.79 34.52
CA LEU A 401 6.43 -20.93 33.35
C LEU A 401 5.12 -20.80 32.58
N GLU A 402 4.70 -19.56 32.33
CA GLU A 402 3.66 -19.24 31.37
C GLU A 402 4.29 -18.95 30.01
N ILE A 403 4.11 -19.87 29.06
CA ILE A 403 4.77 -19.81 27.76
C ILE A 403 3.71 -19.66 26.68
N LYS A 404 3.87 -18.63 25.83
CA LYS A 404 3.13 -18.49 24.57
C LYS A 404 4.10 -18.74 23.45
N THR A 405 4.00 -19.90 22.82
CA THR A 405 4.86 -20.28 21.69
C THR A 405 4.04 -20.80 20.51
N GLY A 406 4.45 -20.42 19.29
CA GLY A 406 4.00 -21.03 18.04
C GLY A 406 4.92 -22.15 17.54
N ASN A 407 6.13 -22.22 18.09
CA ASN A 407 7.21 -23.11 17.67
C ASN A 407 7.60 -24.06 18.81
N LYS A 408 8.33 -25.14 18.50
CA LYS A 408 8.78 -26.10 19.52
C LYS A 408 9.97 -25.53 20.29
N ILE A 409 9.92 -25.57 21.63
CA ILE A 409 11.05 -25.22 22.49
C ILE A 409 12.12 -26.31 22.41
N THR A 410 13.36 -25.91 22.16
CA THR A 410 14.51 -26.82 22.00
C THR A 410 15.50 -26.74 23.15
N ARG A 411 15.56 -25.60 23.86
CA ARG A 411 16.49 -25.40 24.97
C ARG A 411 15.91 -24.53 26.08
N VAL A 412 16.25 -24.89 27.33
CA VAL A 412 15.93 -24.14 28.54
C VAL A 412 17.23 -23.80 29.24
N SER A 413 17.41 -22.54 29.63
CA SER A 413 18.60 -22.09 30.36
C SER A 413 18.19 -21.18 31.51
N TRP A 414 18.55 -21.56 32.73
CA TRP A 414 18.35 -20.74 33.92
C TRP A 414 19.54 -19.80 34.16
N GLN A 415 19.27 -18.61 34.68
CA GLN A 415 20.28 -17.59 34.97
C GLN A 415 19.92 -16.81 36.25
N GLY A 416 20.92 -16.19 36.88
CA GLY A 416 20.82 -15.57 38.19
C GLY A 416 21.64 -16.31 39.24
N ASP A 417 21.11 -16.44 40.45
CA ASP A 417 21.79 -17.07 41.59
C ASP A 417 21.68 -18.60 41.58
N THR A 418 21.83 -19.21 40.40
CA THR A 418 21.65 -20.65 40.16
C THR A 418 22.69 -21.54 40.85
N GLN A 419 23.77 -20.96 41.38
CA GLN A 419 24.76 -21.69 42.19
C GLN A 419 24.32 -21.80 43.66
N ALA A 420 23.67 -20.75 44.19
CA ALA A 420 23.15 -20.75 45.56
C ALA A 420 21.78 -21.44 45.64
N LEU A 421 21.00 -21.33 44.55
CA LEU A 421 19.71 -21.99 44.39
C LEU A 421 19.92 -23.39 43.80
N SER A 422 19.57 -24.44 44.55
CA SER A 422 19.65 -25.81 44.04
C SER A 422 18.48 -26.08 43.10
N LEU A 423 18.68 -25.89 41.80
CA LEU A 423 17.69 -26.19 40.76
C LEU A 423 17.62 -27.70 40.50
N THR A 424 16.40 -28.22 40.54
CA THR A 424 16.09 -29.63 40.24
C THR A 424 15.45 -29.70 38.85
N PRO A 425 16.13 -30.29 37.85
CA PRO A 425 15.58 -30.43 36.51
C PRO A 425 14.50 -31.53 36.42
N PRO A 426 13.58 -31.43 35.46
CA PRO A 426 12.70 -32.54 35.07
C PRO A 426 13.49 -33.64 34.31
N HIS A 427 12.82 -34.74 33.94
CA HIS A 427 13.45 -35.86 33.22
C HIS A 427 14.21 -35.43 31.94
N ASN A 428 13.75 -34.36 31.28
CA ASN A 428 14.42 -33.75 30.14
C ASN A 428 14.77 -32.30 30.46
N ASN A 429 16.06 -31.97 30.56
CA ASN A 429 16.53 -30.62 30.87
C ASN A 429 16.11 -29.55 29.83
N ASN A 430 15.66 -29.96 28.64
CA ASN A 430 15.13 -29.03 27.63
C ASN A 430 13.60 -28.89 27.70
N ASP A 431 12.93 -29.61 28.60
CA ASP A 431 11.52 -29.40 28.89
C ASP A 431 11.37 -28.12 29.74
N PRO A 432 10.61 -27.12 29.27
CA PRO A 432 10.39 -25.91 30.06
C PRO A 432 9.50 -26.14 31.29
N HIS A 433 8.77 -27.25 31.38
CA HIS A 433 7.89 -27.56 32.50
C HIS A 433 8.51 -28.57 33.48
N GLY A 434 8.12 -28.50 34.75
CA GLY A 434 8.54 -29.46 35.77
C GLY A 434 9.85 -29.12 36.50
N TRP A 435 10.39 -27.91 36.29
CA TRP A 435 11.51 -27.40 37.08
C TRP A 435 11.08 -27.08 38.51
N SER A 436 11.96 -27.31 39.46
CA SER A 436 11.78 -26.86 40.85
C SER A 436 13.08 -26.32 41.42
N VAL A 437 12.99 -25.55 42.50
CA VAL A 437 14.13 -25.00 43.22
C VAL A 437 14.02 -25.37 44.69
N ILE A 438 15.14 -25.77 45.29
CA ILE A 438 15.24 -25.99 46.73
C ILE A 438 15.90 -24.76 47.36
N MET A 439 15.22 -24.16 48.33
CA MET A 439 15.70 -22.96 48.99
C MET A 439 16.92 -23.24 49.87
N PRO A 440 17.98 -22.43 49.81
CA PRO A 440 19.17 -22.61 50.63
C PRO A 440 18.87 -22.41 52.12
N ALA A 441 19.79 -22.90 52.96
CA ALA A 441 19.73 -22.65 54.39
C ALA A 441 19.84 -21.14 54.70
N TRP A 442 19.16 -20.69 55.74
CA TRP A 442 19.25 -19.31 56.21
C TRP A 442 20.67 -18.99 56.68
N ASP A 443 21.28 -17.96 56.09
CA ASP A 443 22.58 -17.45 56.53
C ASP A 443 22.37 -16.38 57.61
N SER A 444 22.93 -16.65 58.81
CA SER A 444 22.83 -15.78 59.99
C SER A 444 24.01 -14.80 60.11
N ASN A 445 24.94 -14.80 59.15
CA ASN A 445 26.08 -13.89 59.16
C ASN A 445 25.63 -12.42 59.07
N PRO A 446 26.27 -11.50 59.83
CA PRO A 446 25.96 -10.07 59.74
C PRO A 446 26.16 -9.54 58.31
N GLY A 447 25.07 -9.12 57.65
CA GLY A 447 25.08 -8.62 56.27
C GLY A 447 24.64 -9.62 55.20
N ALA A 448 24.25 -10.85 55.56
CA ALA A 448 23.69 -11.80 54.60
C ALA A 448 22.30 -11.34 54.10
N GLU A 449 22.14 -11.23 52.78
CA GLU A 449 20.90 -10.69 52.19
C GLU A 449 19.75 -11.71 52.12
N ASN A 450 20.07 -13.02 52.10
CA ASN A 450 19.10 -14.14 51.98
C ASN A 450 18.05 -13.93 50.86
N ARG A 451 18.47 -13.23 49.80
CA ARG A 451 17.67 -12.89 48.61
C ARG A 451 18.38 -13.40 47.38
N TYR A 452 17.62 -14.09 46.53
CA TYR A 452 18.15 -14.74 45.34
C TYR A 452 17.32 -14.37 44.12
N ARG A 453 17.96 -13.99 43.03
CA ARG A 453 17.32 -13.62 41.78
C ARG A 453 17.40 -14.74 40.77
N LEU A 454 16.29 -14.99 40.10
CA LEU A 454 16.18 -16.05 39.10
C LEU A 454 15.42 -15.56 37.87
N SER A 455 15.87 -15.98 36.69
CA SER A 455 15.11 -15.89 35.45
C SER A 455 15.44 -17.07 34.53
N VAL A 456 14.62 -17.28 33.50
CA VAL A 456 14.82 -18.35 32.52
C VAL A 456 14.90 -17.78 31.11
N THR A 457 15.75 -18.36 30.28
CA THR A 457 15.85 -18.09 28.84
C THR A 457 15.46 -19.35 28.08
N LEU A 458 14.48 -19.22 27.18
CA LEU A 458 14.03 -20.28 26.28
C LEU A 458 14.56 -20.03 24.86
N GLU A 459 14.87 -21.11 24.15
CA GLU A 459 15.22 -21.12 22.72
C GLU A 459 14.26 -22.05 21.97
N ASP A 460 13.70 -21.59 20.85
CA ASP A 460 12.88 -22.42 19.96
C ASP A 460 13.70 -23.05 18.81
N ASP A 461 13.04 -23.85 17.96
CA ASP A 461 13.64 -24.49 16.79
C ASP A 461 13.99 -23.52 15.65
N GLN A 462 13.53 -22.28 15.72
CA GLN A 462 13.91 -21.16 14.84
C GLN A 462 15.05 -20.32 15.44
N GLN A 463 15.71 -20.81 16.50
CA GLN A 463 16.79 -20.13 17.23
C GLN A 463 16.37 -18.79 17.86
N GLN A 464 15.07 -18.54 18.04
CA GLN A 464 14.59 -17.37 18.75
C GLN A 464 14.81 -17.57 20.26
N ARG A 465 15.55 -16.64 20.88
CA ARG A 465 15.81 -16.63 22.33
C ARG A 465 14.99 -15.58 23.05
N VAL A 466 14.31 -15.96 24.12
CA VAL A 466 13.52 -15.02 24.96
C VAL A 466 13.76 -15.31 26.43
N THR A 467 14.06 -14.27 27.19
CA THR A 467 14.24 -14.32 28.65
C THR A 467 12.98 -13.84 29.37
N SER A 468 12.62 -14.51 30.47
CA SER A 468 11.50 -14.15 31.34
C SER A 468 11.76 -12.89 32.15
N ASN A 469 10.75 -12.43 32.90
CA ASN A 469 10.93 -11.53 34.03
C ASN A 469 11.89 -12.13 35.08
N TRP A 470 12.53 -11.26 35.85
CA TRP A 470 13.27 -11.63 37.05
C TRP A 470 12.32 -11.79 38.23
N ILE A 471 12.47 -12.88 38.98
CA ILE A 471 11.85 -13.04 40.30
C ILE A 471 12.90 -12.90 41.39
N THR A 472 12.48 -12.51 42.59
CA THR A 472 13.32 -12.49 43.79
C THR A 472 12.74 -13.45 44.81
N LEU A 473 13.53 -14.43 45.21
CA LEU A 473 13.21 -15.41 46.24
C LEU A 473 13.86 -14.96 47.54
N GLN A 474 13.06 -14.76 48.58
CA GLN A 474 13.55 -14.35 49.89
C GLN A 474 13.30 -15.46 50.91
N VAL A 475 14.37 -15.93 51.54
CA VAL A 475 14.28 -16.92 52.62
C VAL A 475 13.88 -16.20 53.90
N THR A 476 12.95 -16.78 54.66
CA THR A 476 12.46 -16.25 55.93
C THR A 476 13.35 -16.78 57.07
N PRO A 477 13.71 -15.94 58.07
CA PRO A 477 14.48 -16.40 59.21
C PRO A 477 13.74 -17.51 59.98
N PRO A 478 14.46 -18.55 60.44
CA PRO A 478 13.86 -19.59 61.26
C PRO A 478 13.35 -19.01 62.59
N LEU A 479 12.17 -19.46 63.03
CA LEU A 479 11.61 -19.07 64.32
C LEU A 479 12.56 -19.54 65.45
N SER A 480 13.21 -18.60 66.11
CA SER A 480 13.95 -18.88 67.34
C SER A 480 12.96 -19.01 68.50
N LEU A 481 12.90 -20.18 69.11
CA LEU A 481 12.30 -20.36 70.44
C LEU A 481 13.25 -19.75 71.47
N SER A 482 13.20 -18.43 71.65
CA SER A 482 13.72 -17.82 72.87
C SER A 482 12.84 -18.30 74.03
N GLY A 483 13.43 -19.11 74.92
CA GLY A 483 12.81 -19.56 76.16
C GLY A 483 12.18 -18.39 76.91
N GLY A 484 10.96 -18.60 77.42
CA GLY A 484 10.15 -17.55 78.01
C GLY A 484 10.82 -16.89 79.22
N GLU A 485 11.15 -15.61 79.08
CA GLU A 485 10.79 -14.63 80.10
C GLU A 485 9.38 -14.12 79.77
N GLN A 486 8.46 -14.29 80.73
CA GLN A 486 7.11 -13.73 80.68
C GLN A 486 7.17 -12.23 80.35
N PRO A 487 6.54 -11.75 79.27
CA PRO A 487 6.25 -10.33 79.17
C PRO A 487 5.22 -9.98 80.25
N SER A 488 5.55 -9.02 81.11
CA SER A 488 4.56 -8.38 81.97
C SER A 488 3.46 -7.79 81.08
N MET A 489 2.20 -8.07 81.44
CA MET A 489 1.04 -7.68 80.65
C MET A 489 0.99 -6.16 80.44
N PRO A 490 0.73 -5.65 79.22
CA PRO A 490 0.26 -4.29 79.05
C PRO A 490 -1.17 -4.19 79.62
N ALA A 491 -1.45 -3.09 80.32
CA ALA A 491 -2.77 -2.82 80.90
C ALA A 491 -3.88 -2.84 79.82
N ALA A 492 -5.01 -3.44 80.15
CA ALA A 492 -6.18 -3.55 79.28
C ALA A 492 -6.65 -2.16 78.81
N GLN A 493 -6.55 -1.89 77.51
CA GLN A 493 -7.22 -0.76 76.89
C GLN A 493 -8.67 -1.17 76.62
N THR A 494 -9.61 -0.54 77.33
CA THR A 494 -11.04 -0.63 77.05
C THR A 494 -11.35 -0.02 75.68
N LEU A 495 -11.99 -0.80 74.81
CA LEU A 495 -12.52 -0.39 73.51
C LEU A 495 -13.46 0.83 73.67
N GLN A 496 -13.09 1.98 73.11
CA GLN A 496 -14.02 3.07 72.86
C GLN A 496 -14.79 2.79 71.57
N THR A 497 -16.12 2.86 71.64
CA THR A 497 -17.03 2.76 70.50
C THR A 497 -16.91 3.98 69.59
N PRO A 498 -17.00 3.82 68.26
CA PRO A 498 -16.89 4.95 67.33
C PRO A 498 -18.12 5.86 67.44
N THR A 499 -17.87 7.17 67.50
CA THR A 499 -18.92 8.19 67.51
C THR A 499 -19.42 8.42 66.07
N VAL A 500 -20.72 8.22 65.85
CA VAL A 500 -21.42 8.54 64.59
C VAL A 500 -21.54 10.07 64.47
N PRO A 501 -21.09 10.71 63.38
CA PRO A 501 -21.34 12.13 63.19
C PRO A 501 -22.80 12.37 62.80
N ALA A 502 -23.48 13.17 63.61
CA ALA A 502 -24.82 13.67 63.32
C ALA A 502 -24.76 14.65 62.12
N ALA A 503 -25.52 14.34 61.08
CA ALA A 503 -25.89 15.30 60.06
C ALA A 503 -26.83 16.35 60.67
N THR A 504 -26.58 17.64 60.44
CA THR A 504 -27.59 18.70 60.25
C THR A 504 -26.88 20.00 59.92
N GLY A 505 -26.91 20.39 58.63
CA GLY A 505 -26.73 21.77 58.19
C GLY A 505 -28.11 22.39 57.95
N PRO A 506 -28.32 23.70 58.22
CA PRO A 506 -29.63 24.32 58.15
C PRO A 506 -30.03 24.68 56.70
N PHE A 507 -31.34 24.64 56.47
CA PHE A 507 -32.02 25.17 55.31
C PHE A 507 -31.98 26.71 55.27
N GLY A 508 -31.84 27.27 54.06
CA GLY A 508 -32.48 28.53 53.67
C GLY A 508 -31.61 29.79 53.69
N GLY A 509 -31.46 30.40 52.51
CA GLY A 509 -30.87 31.72 52.28
C GLY A 509 -30.49 31.90 50.82
#